data_AF-A0AAN1SZ06-F1
#
_entry.id   AF-A0AAN1SZ06-F1
#
_cell.length_a   1.000
_cell.length_b   1.000
_cell.length_c   1.000
_cell.angle_alpha   90.00
_cell.angle_beta   90.00
_cell.angle_gamma   90.00
#
_symmetry.space_group_name_H-M   'P 1'
#
loop_
_entity.id
_entity.type
_entity.pdbx_description
1 polymer ?
#
loop_
_entity_poly.entity_id
_entity_poly.type
_entity_poly.pdbx_seq_one_letter_code
_entity_poly.pdbx_strand_id
1 'polypeptide(L)' 'MTHTQRQQLANELGINENVAYMSQTRLVRNVQIRRGNEPCFSTEKRYNCEEDCEWSRSCRKLRAVWLR' A
#
# COMPACT_ATOMS: atom_id res chain seq x y z
N MET A 1 -9.72 5.08 -1.57
CA MET A 1 -8.55 5.95 -1.82
C MET A 1 -8.17 5.92 -3.29
N THR A 2 -8.17 7.08 -3.94
CA THR A 2 -7.77 7.27 -5.35
C THR A 2 -6.23 7.32 -5.48
N HIS A 3 -5.71 7.31 -6.71
CA HIS A 3 -4.27 7.41 -6.97
C HIS A 3 -3.66 8.70 -6.41
N THR A 4 -4.35 9.82 -6.66
CA THR A 4 -3.95 11.16 -6.20
C THR A 4 -3.87 11.27 -4.68
N GLN A 5 -4.84 10.69 -3.96
CA GLN A 5 -4.84 10.70 -2.49
C GLN A 5 -3.64 9.96 -1.89
N ARG A 6 -3.20 8.86 -2.51
CA ARG A 6 -2.00 8.13 -2.10
C ARG A 6 -0.73 8.95 -2.34
N GLN A 7 -0.67 9.64 -3.48
CA GLN A 7 0.43 10.53 -3.84
C GLN A 7 0.65 11.63 -2.78
N GLN A 8 -0.44 12.26 -2.34
CA GLN A 8 -0.42 13.32 -1.34
C GLN A 8 0.10 12.82 0.01
N LEU A 9 -0.41 11.68 0.48
CA LEU A 9 0.04 11.06 1.73
C LEU A 9 1.53 10.69 1.70
N ALA A 10 2.05 10.20 0.56
CA ALA A 10 3.46 9.88 0.40
C ALA A 10 4.36 11.13 0.49
N ASN A 11 3.93 12.23 -0.12
CA ASN A 11 4.64 13.51 -0.03
C ASN A 11 4.64 14.07 1.41
N GLU A 12 3.51 13.98 2.12
CA GLU A 12 3.41 14.39 3.54
C GLU A 12 4.36 13.60 4.46
N LEU A 13 4.66 12.36 4.10
CA LEU A 13 5.57 11.48 4.83
C LEU A 13 7.05 11.63 4.40
N GLY A 14 7.36 12.62 3.57
CA GLY A 14 8.72 12.88 3.09
C GLY A 14 9.26 11.81 2.14
N ILE A 15 8.38 11.01 1.53
CA ILE A 15 8.74 10.08 0.47
C ILE A 15 8.79 10.90 -0.82
N ASN A 16 9.89 11.65 -1.05
CA ASN A 16 9.98 12.63 -2.15
C ASN A 16 10.57 12.08 -3.46
N GLU A 17 11.06 10.84 -3.48
CA GLU A 17 11.73 10.28 -4.65
C GLU A 17 10.80 9.42 -5.50
N ASN A 18 10.47 9.93 -6.69
CA ASN A 18 9.81 9.21 -7.77
C ASN A 18 8.42 8.62 -7.46
N VAL A 19 7.68 9.19 -6.50
CA VAL A 19 6.32 8.74 -6.17
C VAL A 19 5.43 8.68 -7.42
N ALA A 20 5.61 9.58 -8.39
CA ALA A 20 4.83 9.61 -9.63
C ALA A 20 5.06 8.39 -10.54
N TYR A 21 6.21 7.74 -10.41
CA TYR A 21 6.60 6.54 -11.15
C TYR A 21 6.52 5.27 -10.29
N MET A 22 6.22 5.39 -9.00
CA MET A 22 6.10 4.25 -8.10
C MET A 22 4.80 3.50 -8.36
N SER A 23 4.91 2.18 -8.47
CA SER A 23 3.72 1.33 -8.46
C SER A 23 2.95 1.53 -7.16
N GLN A 24 1.62 1.42 -7.23
CA GLN A 24 0.75 1.51 -6.05
C GLN A 24 1.25 0.65 -4.88
N THR A 25 1.73 -0.56 -5.18
CA THR A 25 2.31 -1.47 -4.17
C THR A 25 3.51 -0.86 -3.47
N ARG A 26 4.46 -0.31 -4.23
CA ARG A 26 5.69 0.25 -3.67
C ARG A 26 5.39 1.49 -2.83
N LEU A 27 4.45 2.33 -3.27
CA LEU A 27 4.03 3.52 -2.55
C LEU A 27 3.40 3.15 -1.19
N VAL A 28 2.43 2.24 -1.18
CA VAL A 28 1.79 1.79 0.07
C VAL A 28 2.81 1.17 1.04
N ARG A 29 3.72 0.32 0.56
CA ARG A 29 4.74 -0.29 1.42
C ARG A 29 5.68 0.74 2.05
N ASN A 30 6.06 1.79 1.30
CA ASN A 30 6.88 2.86 1.86
C ASN A 30 6.13 3.63 2.96
N VAL A 31 4.84 3.88 2.77
CA VAL A 31 4.00 4.49 3.82
C VAL A 31 3.95 3.60 5.06
N GLN A 32 3.79 2.28 4.90
CA GLN A 32 3.79 1.34 6.02
C GLN A 32 5.11 1.38 6.80
N ILE A 33 6.25 1.32 6.09
CA ILE A 33 7.59 1.41 6.68
C ILE A 33 7.76 2.74 7.44
N ARG A 34 7.34 3.87 6.85
CA ARG A 34 7.44 5.20 7.48
C ARG A 34 6.59 5.31 8.74
N ARG A 35 5.48 4.57 8.83
CA ARG A 35 4.66 4.48 10.05
C ARG A 35 5.23 3.53 11.11
N GLY A 36 6.41 2.96 10.88
CA GLY A 36 7.04 1.97 11.77
C GLY A 36 6.45 0.57 11.65
N ASN A 37 5.57 0.35 10.66
CA ASN A 37 4.92 -0.93 10.43
C ASN A 37 5.66 -1.75 9.38
N GLU A 38 5.61 -3.06 9.54
CA GLU A 38 6.11 -3.96 8.53
C GLU A 38 5.22 -3.94 7.26
N PRO A 39 5.79 -3.85 6.04
CA PRO A 39 5.01 -3.73 4.82
C PRO A 39 4.21 -5.00 4.51
N CYS A 40 2.92 -5.00 4.86
CA CYS A 40 2.03 -6.14 4.59
C CYS A 40 1.32 -6.06 3.22
N PHE A 41 1.28 -4.89 2.57
CA PHE A 41 0.45 -4.69 1.38
C PHE A 41 0.90 -5.55 0.18
N SER A 42 -0.02 -6.33 -0.36
CA SER A 42 0.21 -7.27 -1.47
C SER A 42 1.34 -8.29 -1.19
N THR A 43 1.50 -8.69 0.08
CA THR A 43 2.36 -9.80 0.53
C THR A 43 1.49 -10.90 1.11
N GLU A 44 2.07 -12.06 1.45
CA GLU A 44 1.35 -13.13 2.16
C GLU A 44 0.91 -12.71 3.57
N LYS A 45 1.57 -11.73 4.19
CA LYS A 45 1.18 -11.20 5.51
C LYS A 45 -0.22 -10.60 5.52
N ARG A 46 -0.76 -10.24 4.35
CA ARG A 46 -2.16 -9.77 4.22
C ARG A 46 -3.19 -10.78 4.72
N TYR A 47 -2.89 -12.07 4.67
CA TYR A 47 -3.82 -13.13 5.09
C TYR A 47 -4.00 -13.16 6.62
N ASN A 48 -2.99 -12.69 7.35
CA ASN A 48 -2.97 -12.61 8.80
C ASN A 48 -3.00 -11.15 9.31
N CYS A 49 -3.31 -10.19 8.44
CA CYS A 49 -3.29 -8.77 8.77
C CYS A 49 -4.61 -8.37 9.45
N GLU A 50 -4.58 -8.22 10.77
CA GLU A 50 -5.72 -7.78 11.58
C GLU A 50 -5.84 -6.24 11.67
N GLU A 51 -4.78 -5.53 11.32
CA GLU A 51 -4.72 -4.06 11.30
C GLU A 51 -5.81 -3.42 10.43
N ASP A 52 -6.58 -2.50 11.03
CA ASP A 52 -7.51 -1.65 10.29
C ASP A 52 -6.79 -0.44 9.71
N CYS A 53 -6.11 -0.67 8.58
CA CYS A 53 -5.48 0.39 7.81
C CYS A 53 -6.33 0.81 6.61
N GLU A 54 -6.10 2.03 6.16
CA GLU A 54 -6.73 2.67 5.00
C GLU A 54 -6.59 1.89 3.66
N TRP A 55 -5.73 0.87 3.61
CA TRP A 55 -5.56 -0.03 2.46
C TRP A 55 -6.21 -1.41 2.65
N SER A 56 -6.73 -1.74 3.84
CA SER A 56 -7.29 -3.05 4.22
C SER A 56 -8.29 -3.58 3.17
N ARG A 57 -9.21 -2.71 2.73
CA ARG A 57 -10.23 -3.02 1.71
C ARG A 57 -9.65 -3.43 0.35
N SER A 58 -8.55 -2.81 -0.06
CA SER A 58 -7.83 -3.13 -1.31
C SER A 58 -6.82 -4.27 -1.13
N CYS A 59 -6.24 -4.40 0.07
CA CYS A 59 -5.23 -5.41 0.40
C CYS A 59 -5.87 -6.81 0.52
N ARG A 60 -7.03 -6.89 1.19
CA ARG A 60 -7.85 -8.10 1.35
C ARG A 60 -8.69 -8.43 0.11
N LYS A 61 -8.72 -7.54 -0.89
CA LYS A 61 -9.40 -7.83 -2.16
C LYS A 61 -8.66 -8.97 -2.85
N LEU A 62 -9.23 -10.17 -2.79
CA LEU A 62 -8.71 -11.38 -3.42
C LEU A 62 -8.42 -11.09 -4.90
N ARG A 63 -7.14 -11.03 -5.27
CA ARG A 63 -6.72 -11.12 -6.66
C ARG A 63 -6.66 -12.60 -7.02
N ALA A 64 -7.82 -13.19 -7.29
CA ALA A 64 -7.89 -14.41 -8.09
C ALA A 64 -7.55 -14.02 -9.54
N VAL A 65 -6.25 -14.02 -9.87
CA VAL A 65 -5.78 -13.90 -11.26
C VAL A 65 -5.19 -15.25 -11.65
N TRP A 66 -6.05 -16.27 -11.68
CA TRP A 66 -5.72 -17.60 -12.19
C TRP A 66 -6.75 -18.10 -13.22
N LEU A 67 -7.51 -17.19 -13.84
CA LEU A 67 -8.41 -17.47 -14.96
C LEU A 67 -8.49 -16.24 -15.89
N ARG A 68 -7.47 -16.03 -16.73
CA ARG A 68 -7.61 -15.38 -18.04
C ARG A 68 -6.61 -15.99 -19.00
#